data_AF-A0A0Q5TM58-F1
#
_entry.id   AF-A0A0Q5TM58-F1
#
_cell.length_a   1.000
_cell.length_b   1.000
_cell.length_c   1.000
_cell.angle_alpha   90.00
_cell.angle_beta   90.00
_cell.angle_gamma   90.00
#
_symmetry.space_group_name_H-M   'P 1'
#
loop_
_entity.id
_entity.type
_entity.pdbx_description
1 polymer ?
#
loop_
_entity_poly.entity_id
_entity_poly.type
_entity_poly.pdbx_seq_one_letter_code
_entity_poly.pdbx_strand_id
1 'polypeptide(L)'
;MIILIWICIVADVAAAVFLLVTSMTSNQDAAGAGMVLLPAILLIGLALLSYFLMQKQHNGWAFVTSGFPALILLYLLFISVT
;
A
#
# COMPACT_ATOMS: atom_id res chain seq x y z
N MET A 1 1.37 5.25 19.63
CA MET A 1 0.79 4.16 18.81
C MET A 1 -0.10 4.69 17.70
N ILE A 2 -1.15 5.48 18.00
CA ILE A 2 -2.06 6.06 16.98
C ILE A 2 -1.32 6.90 15.92
N ILE A 3 -0.33 7.70 16.32
CA ILE A 3 0.49 8.50 15.39
C ILE A 3 1.25 7.60 14.39
N LEU A 4 1.76 6.44 14.83
CA LEU A 4 2.47 5.51 13.94
C LEU A 4 1.54 4.90 12.89
N ILE A 5 0.31 4.55 13.28
CA ILE A 5 -0.71 4.02 12.35
C ILE A 5 -1.03 5.06 11.26
N TRP A 6 -1.14 6.34 11.65
CA TRP A 6 -1.34 7.43 10.69
C TRP A 6 -0.17 7.61 9.73
N ILE A 7 1.07 7.51 10.21
CA ILE A 7 2.26 7.59 9.35
C ILE A 7 2.24 6.44 8.32
N CYS A 8 1.92 5.22 8.76
CA CYS A 8 1.80 4.07 7.87
C CYS A 8 0.71 4.28 6.81
N ILE A 9 -0.50 4.68 7.22
CA ILE A 9 -1.61 4.96 6.29
C ILE A 9 -1.21 5.99 5.22
N VAL A 10 -0.51 7.07 5.61
CA VAL A 10 -0.05 8.09 4.66
C VAL A 10 1.00 7.52 3.70
N ALA A 11 1.94 6.70 4.20
CA ALA A 11 2.94 6.04 3.36
C ALA A 11 2.29 5.08 2.35
N ASP A 12 1.27 4.33 2.76
CA ASP A 12 0.54 3.39 1.90
C ASP A 12 -0.18 4.12 0.77
N VAL A 13 -0.86 5.22 1.11
CA VAL A 13 -1.56 6.05 0.13
C VAL A 13 -0.56 6.70 -0.83
N ALA A 14 0.56 7.23 -0.33
CA ALA A 14 1.60 7.80 -1.18
C ALA A 14 2.21 6.76 -2.15
N ALA A 15 2.48 5.55 -1.65
CA ALA A 15 2.97 4.44 -2.46
C ALA A 15 1.93 4.00 -3.52
N ALA A 16 0.65 3.91 -3.15
CA ALA A 16 -0.41 3.57 -4.09
C ALA A 16 -0.55 4.61 -5.20
N VAL A 17 -0.49 5.91 -4.84
CA VAL A 17 -0.53 7.01 -5.82
C VAL A 17 0.68 6.93 -6.75
N PHE A 18 1.89 6.69 -6.22
CA PHE A 18 3.09 6.53 -7.03
C PHE A 18 2.97 5.37 -8.03
N LEU A 19 2.49 4.20 -7.59
CA LEU A 19 2.27 3.05 -8.45
C LEU A 19 1.20 3.33 -9.52
N LEU A 20 0.09 3.98 -9.15
CA LEU A 20 -0.95 4.38 -10.11
C LEU A 20 -0.41 5.33 -11.17
N VAL A 21 0.31 6.38 -10.77
CA VAL A 21 0.93 7.32 -11.72
C VAL A 21 1.90 6.59 -12.63
N THR A 22 2.76 5.73 -12.08
CA THR A 22 3.72 4.92 -12.85
C THR A 22 3.02 4.02 -13.87
N SER A 23 1.89 3.41 -13.50
CA SER A 23 1.10 2.57 -14.42
C SER A 23 0.48 3.36 -15.58
N MET A 24 0.23 4.65 -15.40
CA MET A 24 -0.34 5.53 -16.44
C MET A 24 0.73 6.18 -17.32
N THR A 25 1.91 6.46 -16.77
CA THR A 25 2.98 7.18 -17.48
C THR A 25 4.01 6.27 -18.14
N SER A 26 4.09 5.00 -17.72
CA SER A 26 5.03 4.05 -18.32
C SER A 26 4.43 3.40 -19.57
N ASN A 27 5.24 3.23 -20.62
CA ASN A 27 4.88 2.43 -21.80
C ASN A 27 4.96 0.92 -21.48
N GLN A 28 4.43 0.50 -20.34
CA GLN A 28 4.40 -0.90 -19.93
C GLN A 28 3.33 -1.66 -20.72
N ASP A 29 3.65 -2.88 -21.11
CA ASP A 29 2.67 -3.81 -21.69
C ASP A 29 1.53 -4.07 -20.68
N ALA A 30 0.37 -4.51 -21.17
CA ALA A 30 -0.82 -4.74 -20.33
C ALA A 30 -0.56 -5.65 -19.11
N ALA A 31 0.36 -6.61 -19.24
CA ALA A 31 0.79 -7.45 -18.12
C ALA A 31 1.60 -6.66 -17.07
N GLY A 32 2.48 -5.76 -17.50
CA GLY A 32 3.26 -4.88 -16.61
C GLY A 32 2.37 -3.89 -15.86
N ALA A 33 1.41 -3.27 -16.55
CA ALA A 33 0.42 -2.39 -15.92
C ALA A 33 -0.41 -3.13 -14.85
N GLY A 34 -0.81 -4.38 -15.13
CA GLY A 34 -1.52 -5.24 -14.17
C GLY A 34 -0.70 -5.58 -12.92
N MET A 35 0.60 -5.82 -13.07
CA MET A 35 1.52 -6.09 -11.95
C MET A 35 1.70 -4.88 -11.01
N VAL A 36 1.48 -3.66 -11.50
CA VAL A 36 1.58 -2.42 -10.72
C VAL A 36 0.22 -2.03 -10.12
N LEU A 37 -0.87 -2.27 -10.84
CA LEU A 37 -2.23 -1.92 -10.43
C LEU A 37 -2.71 -2.74 -9.22
N LEU A 38 -2.45 -4.05 -9.22
CA LEU A 38 -2.85 -4.94 -8.13
C LEU A 38 -2.28 -4.51 -6.75
N PRO A 39 -0.97 -4.26 -6.60
CA PRO A 39 -0.43 -3.75 -5.35
C PRO A 39 -0.95 -2.35 -4.99
N ALA A 40 -1.18 -1.48 -5.98
CA ALA A 40 -1.77 -0.16 -5.69
C ALA A 40 -3.18 -0.26 -5.07
N ILE A 41 -4.03 -1.14 -5.59
CA ILE A 41 -5.36 -1.41 -5.03
C ILE A 41 -5.24 -2.01 -3.62
N LEU A 42 -4.30 -2.93 -3.42
CA LEU A 42 -4.09 -3.57 -2.12
C LEU A 42 -3.66 -2.55 -1.04
N LEU A 43 -2.75 -1.64 -1.39
CA LEU A 43 -2.28 -0.58 -0.49
C LEU A 43 -3.43 0.36 -0.08
N ILE A 44 -4.29 0.75 -1.02
CA ILE A 44 -5.48 1.56 -0.72
C ILE A 44 -6.45 0.78 0.18
N GLY A 45 -6.68 -0.50 -0.10
CA GLY A 45 -7.53 -1.36 0.72
C GLY A 45 -7.03 -1.49 2.16
N LEU A 46 -5.72 -1.64 2.35
CA LEU A 46 -5.09 -1.72 3.68
C LEU A 46 -5.16 -0.39 4.43
N ALA A 47 -4.96 0.75 3.76
CA ALA A 47 -5.11 2.07 4.34
C ALA A 47 -6.55 2.30 4.84
N LEU A 48 -7.56 1.97 4.01
CA LEU A 48 -8.97 2.08 4.37
C LEU A 48 -9.36 1.15 5.52
N LEU A 49 -8.89 -0.10 5.49
CA LEU A 49 -9.14 -1.08 6.56
C LEU A 49 -8.52 -0.61 7.89
N SER A 50 -7.28 -0.11 7.85
CA SER A 50 -6.59 0.42 9.02
C SER A 50 -7.36 1.60 9.62
N TYR A 51 -7.81 2.53 8.79
CA TYR A 51 -8.64 3.66 9.22
C TYR A 51 -9.97 3.20 9.83
N PHE A 52 -10.66 2.23 9.22
CA PHE A 52 -11.89 1.66 9.77
C PHE A 52 -11.67 1.00 11.14
N LEU A 53 -10.58 0.25 11.30
CA LEU A 53 -10.23 -0.39 12.57
C LEU A 53 -9.90 0.63 13.67
N MET A 54 -9.30 1.77 13.31
CA MET A 54 -9.09 2.89 14.24
C MET A 54 -10.41 3.48 14.73
N GLN A 55 -11.40 3.65 13.85
CA GLN A 55 -12.73 4.15 14.21
C GLN A 55 -13.48 3.21 15.17
N LYS A 56 -13.21 1.90 15.08
CA LYS A 56 -13.76 0.87 15.98
C LYS A 56 -12.94 0.66 17.25
N GLN A 57 -11.92 1.50 17.51
CA GLN A 57 -10.99 1.39 18.64
C GLN A 57 -10.17 0.08 18.68
N HIS A 58 -10.09 -0.65 17.57
CA HIS A 58 -9.24 -1.85 17.44
C HIS A 58 -7.80 -1.48 17.07
N ASN A 59 -7.15 -0.68 17.93
CA ASN A 59 -5.84 -0.07 17.64
C ASN A 59 -4.70 -1.09 17.40
N GLY A 60 -4.78 -2.29 17.99
CA GLY A 60 -3.81 -3.37 17.74
C GLY A 60 -3.92 -3.93 16.31
N TRP A 61 -5.14 -4.20 15.85
CA TRP A 61 -5.39 -4.69 14.50
C TRP A 61 -5.13 -3.62 13.43
N ALA A 62 -5.44 -2.36 13.74
CA ALA A 62 -5.10 -1.22 12.89
C ALA A 62 -3.58 -1.10 12.69
N PHE A 63 -2.78 -1.32 13.75
CA PHE A 63 -1.32 -1.32 13.63
C PHE A 63 -0.81 -2.45 12.73
N VAL A 64 -1.31 -3.67 12.93
CA VAL A 64 -0.95 -4.83 12.12
C VAL A 64 -1.29 -4.59 10.64
N THR A 65 -2.52 -4.20 10.35
CA THR A 65 -2.99 -3.94 8.96
C THR A 65 -2.24 -2.80 8.28
N SER A 66 -1.86 -1.75 9.02
CA SER A 66 -1.05 -0.64 8.50
C SER A 66 0.43 -1.01 8.30
N GLY A 67 0.92 -2.09 8.90
CA GLY A 67 2.31 -2.56 8.75
C GLY A 67 2.52 -3.56 7.62
N PHE A 68 1.47 -4.27 7.19
CA PHE A 68 1.50 -5.21 6.05
C PHE A 68 2.01 -4.63 4.73
N PRO A 69 1.71 -3.37 4.37
CA PRO A 69 2.21 -2.70 3.18
C PRO A 69 3.73 -2.69 3.02
N ALA A 70 4.48 -2.66 4.13
CA ALA A 70 5.93 -2.74 4.09
C ALA A 70 6.42 -4.05 3.44
N LEU A 71 5.69 -5.16 3.62
CA LEU A 71 6.00 -6.44 2.98
C LEU A 71 5.75 -6.42 1.47
N ILE A 72 4.72 -5.70 1.02
CA ILE A 72 4.39 -5.54 -0.40
C ILE A 72 5.47 -4.70 -1.09
N LEU A 73 5.89 -3.62 -0.45
CA LEU A 73 6.97 -2.77 -0.96
C LEU A 73 8.31 -3.53 -0.98
N LEU A 74 8.62 -4.34 0.04
CA LEU A 74 9.78 -5.23 0.05
C LEU A 74 9.73 -6.27 -1.07
N TYR A 75 8.55 -6.84 -1.35
CA TYR A 75 8.35 -7.78 -2.45
C TYR A 75 8.54 -7.11 -3.83
N LEU A 76 7.97 -5.92 -4.01
CA LEU A 76 8.16 -5.12 -5.23
C LEU A 76 9.62 -4.70 -5.42
N LEU A 77 10.31 -4.36 -4.32
CA LEU A 77 11.74 -4.06 -4.33
C LEU A 77 12.55 -5.29 -4.74
N PHE A 78 12.23 -6.48 -4.22
CA PHE A 78 12.93 -7.72 -4.58
C PHE A 78 12.80 -8.03 -6.08
N ILE A 79 11.60 -7.91 -6.64
CA ILE A 79 11.36 -8.13 -8.08
C ILE A 79 12.12 -7.12 -8.95
N SER A 80 12.33 -5.88 -8.49
CA SER A 80 13.00 -4.86 -9.31
C SER A 80 14.51 -5.06 -9.43
N VAL A 81 15.13 -5.86 -8.56
CA VAL A 81 16.58 -6.14 -8.57
C VAL A 81 16.96 -7.51 -9.15
N THR A 82 15.98 -8.37 -9.43
CA THR A 82 16.14 -9.67 -10.09
C THR A 82 15.76 -9.61 -11.55
#